data_AF-A0A0Z8TPW5-F1
#
_entry.id   AF-A0A0Z8TPW5-F1
#
_cell.length_a   1.000
_cell.length_b   1.000
_cell.length_c   1.000
_cell.angle_alpha   90.00
_cell.angle_beta   90.00
_cell.angle_gamma   90.00
#
_symmetry.space_group_name_H-M   'P 1'
#
loop_
_entity.id
_entity.type
_entity.pdbx_description
1 polymer ?
#
loop_
_entity_poly.entity_id
_entity_poly.type
_entity_poly.pdbx_seq_one_letter_code
_entity_poly.pdbx_strand_id
1 'polypeptide(L)'
;MKIKSIILENYKSYALKTTVNFSNLNIITGTNSSGKSSMIETLLILGQINEFNVLNGRLKKLGGYDNLINNQLSGYPNIRLNYSFDDTEEQGYEVVISKQEINKPQITTIPKVVYLSAERIGILNSYNKNRDIDYFSPKGEELLSLLYEKSKSSDFFTNNNTLFNQDNKIREVFDRLPVEENDSTKQLILESQNKSYIYNGHKNAELLSIVNFWLEEFTGYTVEIEEISTQLLNIKYRKGDKFYEPQHIGTGVTFILFQLVALLASPEETIVIIENPEIHLHPSLQSNLMYFYQWISESGRQIFVETHSDHIFNVSKIIKADKRRSDCTILFSQLTQKQDIELGEVLSTEVFEIEIDDRGDLVNYPDGLFDQYSVDNAKFYHLIFSRGD
;
A
#
# COMPACT_ATOMS: atom_id res chain seq x y z
N MET A 1 -2.71 -15.08 7.62
CA MET A 1 -3.69 -15.33 6.52
C MET A 1 -3.59 -14.25 5.44
N LYS A 2 -3.32 -14.62 4.17
CA LYS A 2 -3.23 -13.68 3.02
C LYS A 2 -4.26 -14.01 1.94
N ILE A 3 -4.68 -13.01 1.16
CA ILE A 3 -5.61 -13.18 0.04
C ILE A 3 -4.84 -13.64 -1.19
N LYS A 4 -5.20 -14.78 -1.77
CA LYS A 4 -4.65 -15.29 -3.05
C LYS A 4 -5.32 -14.65 -4.24
N SER A 5 -6.64 -14.52 -4.20
CA SER A 5 -7.40 -14.00 -5.31
C SER A 5 -8.77 -13.50 -4.87
N ILE A 6 -9.37 -12.69 -5.75
CA ILE A 6 -10.76 -12.29 -5.65
C ILE A 6 -11.46 -12.52 -6.99
N ILE A 7 -12.71 -12.97 -6.94
CA ILE A 7 -13.63 -12.98 -8.07
C ILE A 7 -14.69 -11.91 -7.83
N LEU A 8 -14.84 -10.98 -8.77
CA LEU A 8 -15.85 -9.92 -8.76
C LEU A 8 -16.87 -10.16 -9.87
N GLU A 9 -18.13 -9.96 -9.58
CA GLU A 9 -19.21 -10.04 -10.57
C GLU A 9 -20.30 -9.00 -10.24
N ASN A 10 -20.76 -8.29 -11.28
CA ASN A 10 -21.83 -7.30 -11.20
C ASN A 10 -21.58 -6.17 -10.17
N TYR A 11 -20.32 -5.77 -9.99
CA TYR A 11 -19.87 -4.77 -9.02
C TYR A 11 -19.32 -3.52 -9.71
N LYS A 12 -20.04 -2.39 -9.62
CA LYS A 12 -19.68 -1.11 -10.23
C LYS A 12 -19.30 -1.29 -11.70
N SER A 13 -18.07 -1.01 -12.11
CA SER A 13 -17.62 -1.21 -13.48
C SER A 13 -17.25 -2.66 -13.82
N TYR A 14 -17.14 -3.56 -12.84
CA TYR A 14 -16.95 -5.00 -13.05
C TYR A 14 -18.31 -5.65 -13.37
N ALA A 15 -18.77 -5.50 -14.61
CA ALA A 15 -20.01 -6.12 -15.05
C ALA A 15 -19.85 -7.64 -15.12
N LEU A 16 -18.86 -8.10 -15.87
CA LEU A 16 -18.59 -9.52 -16.09
C LEU A 16 -17.74 -10.10 -14.96
N LYS A 17 -17.85 -11.42 -14.78
CA LYS A 17 -17.03 -12.18 -13.83
C LYS A 17 -15.54 -11.95 -14.12
N THR A 18 -14.85 -11.33 -13.17
CA THR A 18 -13.43 -10.97 -13.27
C THR A 18 -12.67 -11.61 -12.12
N THR A 19 -11.60 -12.33 -12.42
CA THR A 19 -10.71 -12.94 -11.41
C THR A 19 -9.42 -12.14 -11.35
N VAL A 20 -9.00 -11.77 -10.13
CA VAL A 20 -7.75 -11.04 -9.89
C VAL A 20 -6.93 -11.84 -8.88
N ASN A 21 -5.68 -12.15 -9.24
CA ASN A 21 -4.75 -12.86 -8.37
C ASN A 21 -3.79 -11.86 -7.70
N PHE A 22 -3.34 -12.20 -6.50
CA PHE A 22 -2.50 -11.36 -5.67
C PHE A 22 -1.29 -12.14 -5.16
N SER A 23 -0.25 -11.38 -4.84
CA SER A 23 0.98 -11.81 -4.18
C SER A 23 1.13 -11.09 -2.83
N ASN A 24 2.33 -11.11 -2.25
CA ASN A 24 2.64 -10.33 -1.04
C ASN A 24 2.70 -8.82 -1.31
N LEU A 25 3.10 -8.41 -2.52
CA LEU A 25 3.22 -7.01 -2.91
C LEU A 25 2.48 -6.74 -4.22
N ASN A 26 1.38 -6.01 -4.12
CA ASN A 26 0.43 -5.81 -5.22
C ASN A 26 0.40 -4.34 -5.63
N ILE A 27 0.79 -4.04 -6.86
CA ILE A 27 0.75 -2.69 -7.43
C ILE A 27 -0.44 -2.59 -8.36
N ILE A 28 -1.35 -1.68 -8.08
CA ILE A 28 -2.59 -1.47 -8.81
C ILE A 28 -2.46 -0.16 -9.57
N THR A 29 -2.42 -0.27 -10.89
CA THR A 29 -2.37 0.86 -11.82
C THR A 29 -3.41 0.66 -12.92
N GLY A 30 -3.55 1.61 -13.83
CA GLY A 30 -4.64 1.63 -14.80
C GLY A 30 -5.12 3.03 -15.15
N THR A 31 -5.92 3.11 -16.20
CA THR A 31 -6.49 4.38 -16.67
C THR A 31 -7.47 5.00 -15.65
N ASN A 32 -7.78 6.28 -15.80
CA ASN A 32 -8.76 6.92 -14.93
C ASN A 32 -10.14 6.28 -15.12
N SER A 33 -10.87 6.13 -14.02
CA SER A 33 -12.20 5.49 -14.01
C SER A 33 -12.20 4.02 -14.47
N SER A 34 -11.04 3.34 -14.43
CA SER A 34 -10.92 1.95 -14.87
C SER A 34 -11.47 0.92 -13.89
N GLY A 35 -11.74 1.31 -12.64
CA GLY A 35 -12.19 0.39 -11.57
C GLY A 35 -11.12 0.03 -10.53
N LYS A 36 -9.98 0.73 -10.47
CA LYS A 36 -8.94 0.56 -9.42
C LYS A 36 -9.49 0.73 -8.00
N SER A 37 -10.09 1.88 -7.71
CA SER A 37 -10.68 2.17 -6.39
C SER A 37 -11.81 1.19 -6.08
N SER A 38 -12.58 0.76 -7.07
CA SER A 38 -13.60 -0.28 -6.90
C SER A 38 -12.99 -1.62 -6.49
N MET A 39 -11.85 -2.01 -7.05
CA MET A 39 -11.14 -3.20 -6.57
C MET A 39 -10.68 -3.03 -5.11
N ILE A 40 -10.10 -1.89 -4.77
CA ILE A 40 -9.70 -1.59 -3.38
C ILE A 40 -10.89 -1.67 -2.42
N GLU A 41 -12.03 -1.09 -2.79
CA GLU A 41 -13.25 -1.12 -1.98
C GLU A 41 -13.71 -2.55 -1.66
N THR A 42 -13.51 -3.53 -2.54
CA THR A 42 -13.81 -4.94 -2.23
C THR A 42 -12.92 -5.49 -1.11
N LEU A 43 -11.64 -5.15 -1.09
CA LEU A 43 -10.74 -5.51 0.01
C LEU A 43 -11.15 -4.83 1.32
N LEU A 44 -11.67 -3.60 1.24
CA LEU A 44 -12.21 -2.89 2.40
C LEU A 44 -13.51 -3.52 2.93
N ILE A 45 -14.38 -4.03 2.04
CA ILE A 45 -15.56 -4.82 2.42
C ILE A 45 -15.14 -6.03 3.26
N LEU A 46 -14.11 -6.77 2.82
CA LEU A 46 -13.57 -7.89 3.60
C LEU A 46 -13.07 -7.44 4.98
N GLY A 47 -12.34 -6.33 5.05
CA GLY A 47 -11.80 -5.79 6.31
C GLY A 47 -12.86 -5.33 7.33
N GLN A 48 -14.08 -5.04 6.87
CA GLN A 48 -15.20 -4.62 7.71
C GLN A 48 -16.39 -5.60 7.66
N ILE A 49 -16.17 -6.84 7.23
CA ILE A 49 -17.24 -7.85 7.02
C ILE A 49 -17.95 -8.29 8.30
N ASN A 50 -17.29 -8.14 9.45
CA ASN A 50 -17.83 -8.46 10.78
C ASN A 50 -18.41 -7.23 11.50
N GLU A 51 -18.38 -6.05 10.87
CA GLU A 51 -19.03 -4.86 11.43
C GLU A 51 -20.55 -4.91 11.25
N PHE A 52 -21.27 -4.15 12.08
CA PHE A 52 -22.73 -4.07 12.03
C PHE A 52 -23.25 -3.65 10.65
N ASN A 53 -22.54 -2.77 9.95
CA ASN A 53 -22.85 -2.34 8.60
C ASN A 53 -21.66 -2.59 7.67
N VAL A 54 -21.68 -3.73 6.98
CA VAL A 54 -20.60 -4.20 6.09
C VAL A 54 -20.30 -3.20 4.96
N LEU A 55 -21.29 -2.48 4.44
CA LEU A 55 -21.06 -1.51 3.35
C LEU A 55 -20.63 -0.13 3.87
N ASN A 56 -20.89 0.16 5.14
CA ASN A 56 -20.65 1.47 5.73
C ASN A 56 -19.95 1.35 7.08
N GLY A 57 -18.88 0.56 7.11
CA GLY A 57 -18.04 0.32 8.26
C GLY A 57 -16.99 1.40 8.47
N ARG A 58 -15.99 1.11 9.32
CA ARG A 58 -14.94 2.06 9.68
C ARG A 58 -13.95 2.35 8.55
N LEU A 59 -13.72 1.40 7.64
CA LEU A 59 -12.72 1.51 6.58
C LEU A 59 -13.26 2.36 5.42
N LYS A 60 -14.53 2.20 5.07
CA LYS A 60 -15.17 2.99 4.00
C LYS A 60 -16.67 3.04 4.15
N LYS A 61 -17.25 4.20 3.78
CA LYS A 61 -18.68 4.38 3.56
C LYS A 61 -18.96 4.22 2.06
N LEU A 62 -19.52 3.08 1.67
CA LEU A 62 -19.75 2.72 0.26
C LEU A 62 -21.16 3.08 -0.23
N GLY A 63 -22.08 3.44 0.67
CA GLY A 63 -23.48 3.69 0.36
C GLY A 63 -24.32 2.41 0.40
N GLY A 64 -25.34 2.34 -0.45
CA GLY A 64 -26.26 1.21 -0.53
C GLY A 64 -26.03 0.31 -1.76
N TYR A 65 -26.83 -0.74 -1.88
CA TYR A 65 -26.82 -1.65 -3.04
C TYR A 65 -26.85 -0.90 -4.39
N ASP A 66 -27.71 0.12 -4.52
CA ASP A 66 -27.88 0.88 -5.77
C ASP A 66 -26.61 1.70 -6.13
N ASN A 67 -25.66 1.92 -5.19
CA ASN A 67 -24.37 2.54 -5.47
C ASN A 67 -23.30 1.54 -5.95
N LEU A 68 -23.54 0.24 -5.74
CA LEU A 68 -22.55 -0.82 -5.93
C LEU A 68 -22.88 -1.73 -7.10
N ILE A 69 -24.15 -1.90 -7.45
CA ILE A 69 -24.57 -2.76 -8.55
C ILE A 69 -24.14 -2.17 -9.90
N ASN A 70 -23.78 -3.02 -10.87
CA ASN A 70 -23.59 -2.57 -12.24
C ASN A 70 -24.95 -2.27 -12.90
N ASN A 71 -25.04 -1.12 -13.57
CA ASN A 71 -26.32 -0.65 -14.13
C ASN A 71 -26.61 -1.17 -15.55
N GLN A 72 -25.73 -1.96 -16.16
CA GLN A 72 -25.92 -2.54 -17.49
C GLN A 72 -26.63 -3.89 -17.43
N LEU A 73 -26.58 -4.59 -16.30
CA LEU A 73 -27.03 -5.99 -16.17
C LEU A 73 -28.48 -6.09 -15.67
N SER A 74 -29.43 -5.60 -16.49
CA SER A 74 -30.85 -5.69 -16.14
C SER A 74 -31.29 -7.16 -15.99
N GLY A 75 -31.78 -7.52 -14.79
CA GLY A 75 -32.21 -8.89 -14.46
C GLY A 75 -31.25 -9.71 -13.59
N TYR A 76 -30.03 -9.21 -13.31
CA TYR A 76 -29.08 -9.85 -12.40
C TYR A 76 -29.02 -9.04 -11.09
N PRO A 77 -29.77 -9.40 -10.03
CA PRO A 77 -29.97 -8.55 -8.85
C PRO A 77 -28.89 -8.69 -7.78
N ASN A 78 -27.84 -9.48 -8.04
CA ASN A 78 -26.85 -9.84 -7.04
C ASN A 78 -25.46 -9.40 -7.49
N ILE A 79 -24.75 -8.79 -6.55
CA ILE A 79 -23.30 -8.58 -6.62
C ILE A 79 -22.65 -9.78 -5.94
N ARG A 80 -21.61 -10.35 -6.55
CA ARG A 80 -20.86 -11.47 -5.95
C ARG A 80 -19.39 -11.12 -5.81
N LEU A 81 -18.86 -11.32 -4.61
CA LEU A 81 -17.45 -11.20 -4.29
C LEU A 81 -16.99 -12.52 -3.67
N ASN A 82 -16.02 -13.21 -4.27
CA ASN A 82 -15.48 -14.45 -3.73
C ASN A 82 -13.99 -14.30 -3.45
N TYR A 83 -13.59 -14.42 -2.18
CA TYR A 83 -12.21 -14.26 -1.73
C TYR A 83 -11.55 -15.62 -1.49
N SER A 84 -10.38 -15.86 -2.08
CA SER A 84 -9.56 -17.04 -1.82
C SER A 84 -8.35 -16.67 -0.95
N PHE A 85 -7.92 -17.57 -0.06
CA PHE A 85 -6.81 -17.35 0.88
C PHE A 85 -5.79 -18.49 0.82
N ASP A 86 -4.59 -18.23 1.33
CA ASP A 86 -3.49 -19.21 1.34
C ASP A 86 -3.84 -20.50 2.11
N ASP A 87 -4.59 -20.37 3.21
CA ASP A 87 -4.79 -21.41 4.24
C ASP A 87 -6.13 -22.16 4.15
N THR A 88 -6.96 -21.92 3.13
CA THR A 88 -8.30 -22.53 3.03
C THR A 88 -8.31 -23.69 2.03
N GLU A 89 -8.67 -24.89 2.50
CA GLU A 89 -9.02 -26.03 1.63
C GLU A 89 -10.35 -25.72 0.89
N GLU A 90 -10.22 -25.51 -0.42
CA GLU A 90 -11.24 -25.60 -1.49
C GLU A 90 -12.44 -24.62 -1.56
N GLN A 91 -12.92 -23.96 -0.51
CA GLN A 91 -14.04 -23.00 -0.64
C GLN A 91 -13.67 -21.60 -0.15
N GLY A 92 -13.50 -20.67 -1.09
CA GLY A 92 -13.34 -19.24 -0.81
C GLY A 92 -14.55 -18.62 -0.10
N TYR A 93 -14.37 -17.42 0.44
CA TYR A 93 -15.42 -16.68 1.15
C TYR A 93 -16.29 -15.93 0.15
N GLU A 94 -17.53 -16.40 -0.07
CA GLU A 94 -18.51 -15.73 -0.94
C GLU A 94 -19.33 -14.69 -0.16
N VAL A 95 -19.33 -13.45 -0.63
CA VAL A 95 -20.22 -12.38 -0.18
C VAL A 95 -21.18 -12.05 -1.32
N VAL A 96 -22.47 -12.19 -1.06
CA VAL A 96 -23.55 -11.88 -2.00
C VAL A 96 -24.34 -10.68 -1.48
N ILE A 97 -24.31 -9.57 -2.22
CA ILE A 97 -25.02 -8.34 -1.87
C ILE A 97 -26.23 -8.23 -2.80
N SER A 98 -27.42 -8.19 -2.21
CA SER A 98 -28.68 -7.94 -2.88
C SER A 98 -29.33 -6.66 -2.35
N LYS A 99 -30.48 -6.26 -2.91
CA LYS A 99 -31.22 -5.10 -2.41
C LYS A 99 -31.82 -5.30 -1.02
N GLN A 100 -32.13 -6.55 -0.66
CA GLN A 100 -32.80 -6.90 0.59
C GLN A 100 -31.81 -7.24 1.70
N GLU A 101 -30.74 -7.95 1.36
CA GLU A 101 -29.79 -8.49 2.34
C GLU A 101 -28.38 -8.66 1.80
N ILE A 102 -27.43 -8.81 2.72
CA ILE A 102 -26.05 -9.20 2.46
C ILE A 102 -25.83 -10.57 3.05
N ASN A 103 -25.72 -11.59 2.19
CA ASN A 103 -25.34 -12.92 2.60
C ASN A 103 -23.81 -13.00 2.64
N LYS A 104 -23.28 -13.43 3.78
CA LYS A 104 -21.85 -13.54 4.04
C LYS A 104 -21.59 -14.74 4.95
N PRO A 105 -20.45 -15.44 4.80
CA PRO A 105 -20.08 -16.54 5.69
C PRO A 105 -19.93 -16.05 7.14
N GLN A 106 -20.26 -16.94 8.08
CA GLN A 106 -19.99 -16.74 9.50
C GLN A 106 -18.53 -17.08 9.77
N ILE A 107 -17.65 -16.08 9.65
CA ILE A 107 -16.20 -16.27 9.76
C ILE A 107 -15.71 -15.76 11.12
N THR A 108 -15.00 -16.61 11.85
CA THR A 108 -14.34 -16.24 13.13
C THR A 108 -12.97 -15.59 12.92
N THR A 109 -12.31 -15.86 11.79
CA THR A 109 -10.94 -15.40 11.51
C THR A 109 -10.88 -14.76 10.13
N ILE A 110 -10.77 -13.44 10.08
CA ILE A 110 -10.54 -12.65 8.86
C ILE A 110 -9.19 -11.94 8.99
N PRO A 111 -8.46 -11.70 7.88
CA PRO A 111 -7.25 -10.91 7.96
C PRO A 111 -7.56 -9.50 8.47
N LYS A 112 -6.67 -8.97 9.31
CA LYS A 112 -6.75 -7.56 9.68
C LYS A 112 -6.44 -6.73 8.44
N VAL A 113 -7.29 -5.74 8.16
CA VAL A 113 -7.08 -4.78 7.07
C VAL A 113 -6.86 -3.41 7.68
N VAL A 114 -5.79 -2.76 7.25
CA VAL A 114 -5.54 -1.34 7.49
C VAL A 114 -5.48 -0.62 6.14
N TYR A 115 -5.95 0.61 6.11
CA TYR A 115 -6.13 1.36 4.88
C TYR A 115 -5.72 2.80 5.11
N LEU A 116 -4.86 3.32 4.24
CA LEU A 116 -4.47 4.72 4.20
C LEU A 116 -4.90 5.31 2.86
N SER A 117 -5.95 6.14 2.92
CA SER A 117 -6.56 6.76 1.75
C SER A 117 -5.67 7.86 1.15
N ALA A 118 -5.94 8.21 -0.11
CA ALA A 118 -5.40 9.41 -0.74
C ALA A 118 -5.85 10.71 -0.04
N GLU A 119 -7.05 10.73 0.56
CA GLU A 119 -7.62 11.87 1.32
C GLU A 119 -7.13 11.93 2.77
N ARG A 120 -5.89 11.53 3.01
CA ARG A 120 -5.27 11.52 4.33
C ARG A 120 -5.11 12.93 4.91
N ILE A 121 -5.11 13.02 6.23
CA ILE A 121 -5.01 14.29 6.93
C ILE A 121 -3.73 15.02 6.54
N GLY A 122 -3.84 16.34 6.43
CA GLY A 122 -2.69 17.21 6.22
C GLY A 122 -1.90 17.43 7.49
N ILE A 123 -0.96 18.38 7.41
CA ILE A 123 -0.20 18.84 8.57
C ILE A 123 -1.13 19.60 9.52
N LEU A 124 -1.13 19.20 10.79
CA LEU A 124 -1.86 19.86 11.88
C LEU A 124 -0.90 20.45 12.92
N ASN A 125 -1.40 21.41 13.71
CA ASN A 125 -0.67 22.01 14.84
C ASN A 125 -0.63 21.08 16.05
N SER A 126 -1.64 20.24 16.18
CA SER A 126 -1.76 19.24 17.21
C SER A 126 -2.63 18.09 16.70
N TYR A 127 -2.41 16.92 17.29
CA TYR A 127 -3.09 15.68 16.93
C TYR A 127 -3.75 15.10 18.17
N ASN A 128 -4.94 14.54 18.00
CA ASN A 128 -5.66 13.95 19.11
C ASN A 128 -5.00 12.64 19.54
N LYS A 129 -4.84 12.45 20.85
CA LYS A 129 -4.53 11.14 21.42
C LYS A 129 -5.75 10.24 21.30
N ASN A 130 -5.55 9.04 20.76
CA ASN A 130 -6.51 7.95 20.81
C ASN A 130 -6.03 6.89 21.80
N ARG A 131 -6.96 6.26 22.51
CA ARG A 131 -6.69 5.15 23.43
C ARG A 131 -6.67 3.79 22.72
N ASP A 132 -7.22 3.70 21.51
CA ASP A 132 -7.11 2.49 20.70
C ASP A 132 -5.73 2.44 20.04
N ILE A 133 -4.87 1.57 20.55
CA ILE A 133 -3.47 1.42 20.14
C ILE A 133 -3.28 0.44 18.98
N ASP A 134 -4.35 -0.11 18.42
CA ASP A 134 -4.28 -1.08 17.32
C ASP A 134 -5.00 -0.60 16.06
N TYR A 135 -5.41 0.66 16.02
CA TYR A 135 -6.26 1.20 14.97
C TYR A 135 -5.88 2.63 14.58
N PHE A 136 -6.08 2.94 13.30
CA PHE A 136 -6.10 4.30 12.77
C PHE A 136 -7.18 4.42 11.69
N SER A 137 -7.77 5.62 11.56
CA SER A 137 -8.77 5.92 10.56
C SER A 137 -8.18 5.88 9.14
N PRO A 138 -8.98 5.66 8.10
CA PRO A 138 -8.53 5.75 6.71
C PRO A 138 -7.78 7.02 6.34
N LYS A 139 -8.01 8.11 7.08
CA LYS A 139 -7.34 9.39 6.87
C LYS A 139 -6.03 9.52 7.65
N GLY A 140 -5.71 8.58 8.54
CA GLY A 140 -4.48 8.57 9.33
C GLY A 140 -4.53 9.47 10.57
N GLU A 141 -5.72 9.82 11.07
CA GLU A 141 -5.90 10.78 12.17
C GLU A 141 -5.20 10.36 13.47
N GLU A 142 -5.13 9.06 13.72
CA GLU A 142 -4.58 8.49 14.96
C GLU A 142 -3.17 7.92 14.80
N LEU A 143 -2.54 8.04 13.63
CA LEU A 143 -1.21 7.47 13.37
C LEU A 143 -0.16 8.01 14.34
N LEU A 144 -0.17 9.31 14.65
CA LEU A 144 0.78 9.87 15.60
C LEU A 144 0.53 9.42 17.04
N SER A 145 -0.74 9.19 17.40
CA SER A 145 -1.07 8.56 18.67
C SER A 145 -0.52 7.15 18.74
N LEU A 146 -0.68 6.38 17.66
CA LEU A 146 -0.16 5.02 17.54
C LEU A 146 1.37 4.99 17.69
N LEU A 147 2.07 5.88 16.97
CA LEU A 147 3.54 6.00 17.09
C LEU A 147 3.97 6.43 18.49
N TYR A 148 3.25 7.35 19.14
CA TYR A 148 3.53 7.79 20.50
C TYR A 148 3.43 6.64 21.51
N GLU A 149 2.27 5.97 21.53
CA GLU A 149 1.97 4.89 22.48
C GLU A 149 2.89 3.68 22.27
N LYS A 150 3.26 3.37 21.01
CA LYS A 150 4.19 2.27 20.67
C LYS A 150 5.64 2.71 20.51
N SER A 151 5.99 3.96 20.84
CA SER A 151 7.30 4.55 20.51
C SER A 151 8.50 3.72 20.98
N LYS A 152 8.41 3.14 22.18
CA LYS A 152 9.44 2.30 22.81
C LYS A 152 9.23 0.80 22.63
N SER A 153 8.16 0.39 21.95
CA SER A 153 7.94 -1.02 21.66
C SER A 153 9.02 -1.51 20.69
N SER A 154 9.58 -2.70 20.97
CA SER A 154 10.49 -3.40 20.07
C SER A 154 9.79 -4.53 19.29
N ASP A 155 8.46 -4.59 19.29
CA ASP A 155 7.69 -5.70 18.72
C ASP A 155 7.94 -5.85 17.22
N PHE A 156 8.01 -4.74 16.48
CA PHE A 156 8.31 -4.77 15.04
C PHE A 156 9.64 -5.48 14.78
N PHE A 157 10.72 -5.06 15.46
CA PHE A 157 12.02 -5.69 15.31
C PHE A 157 12.01 -7.14 15.79
N THR A 158 11.44 -7.40 16.97
CA THR A 158 11.45 -8.73 17.61
C THR A 158 10.85 -9.79 16.70
N ASN A 159 9.75 -9.44 16.02
CA ASN A 159 9.04 -10.38 15.18
C ASN A 159 9.55 -10.38 13.72
N ASN A 160 10.33 -9.37 13.31
CA ASN A 160 10.80 -9.19 11.94
C ASN A 160 12.33 -8.99 11.86
N ASN A 161 13.09 -9.61 12.76
CA ASN A 161 14.54 -9.38 12.87
C ASN A 161 15.31 -9.77 11.59
N THR A 162 14.84 -10.78 10.87
CA THR A 162 15.39 -11.23 9.58
C THR A 162 15.46 -10.14 8.51
N LEU A 163 14.59 -9.12 8.59
CA LEU A 163 14.63 -7.95 7.73
C LEU A 163 15.92 -7.12 7.88
N PHE A 164 16.58 -7.24 9.03
CA PHE A 164 17.80 -6.52 9.38
C PHE A 164 19.07 -7.36 9.19
N ASN A 165 18.95 -8.59 8.68
CA ASN A 165 20.11 -9.42 8.37
C ASN A 165 21.07 -8.71 7.42
N GLN A 166 22.36 -9.04 7.53
CA GLN A 166 23.42 -8.43 6.73
C GLN A 166 23.29 -8.72 5.23
N ASP A 167 22.70 -9.85 4.87
CA ASP A 167 22.50 -10.32 3.49
C ASP A 167 21.16 -9.89 2.88
N ASN A 168 20.32 -9.12 3.59
CA ASN A 168 19.08 -8.60 3.03
C ASN A 168 19.39 -7.67 1.83
N LYS A 169 18.79 -7.97 0.68
CA LYS A 169 19.04 -7.28 -0.60
C LYS A 169 18.63 -5.82 -0.62
N ILE A 170 17.78 -5.39 0.31
CA ILE A 170 17.39 -3.98 0.41
C ILE A 170 18.62 -3.07 0.62
N ARG A 171 19.70 -3.62 1.18
CA ARG A 171 20.99 -2.94 1.41
C ARG A 171 21.73 -2.53 0.14
N GLU A 172 21.38 -3.10 -1.01
CA GLU A 172 21.87 -2.62 -2.32
C GLU A 172 21.37 -1.19 -2.61
N VAL A 173 20.25 -0.80 -1.99
CA VAL A 173 19.64 0.54 -2.11
C VAL A 173 19.84 1.36 -0.82
N PHE A 174 19.75 0.72 0.35
CA PHE A 174 19.86 1.35 1.67
C PHE A 174 20.97 0.69 2.51
N ASP A 175 22.21 0.99 2.17
CA ASP A 175 23.41 0.39 2.79
C ASP A 175 23.55 0.72 4.29
N ARG A 176 22.91 1.80 4.75
CA ARG A 176 22.88 2.29 6.14
C ARG A 176 21.89 1.59 7.06
N LEU A 177 21.01 0.72 6.54
CA LEU A 177 20.06 -0.03 7.37
C LEU A 177 20.79 -0.68 8.56
N PRO A 178 20.33 -0.56 9.82
CA PRO A 178 21.00 -1.20 10.94
C PRO A 178 21.13 -2.71 10.73
N VAL A 179 22.27 -3.30 11.09
CA VAL A 179 22.51 -4.75 10.99
C VAL A 179 22.12 -5.44 12.29
N GLU A 180 21.33 -6.53 12.22
CA GLU A 180 21.09 -7.35 13.41
C GLU A 180 22.41 -7.94 13.92
N GLU A 181 22.86 -7.51 15.10
CA GLU A 181 24.11 -8.00 15.68
C GLU A 181 24.13 -7.87 17.20
N ASN A 182 24.35 -9.00 17.88
CA ASN A 182 24.35 -9.12 19.34
C ASN A 182 25.75 -9.27 19.92
N ASP A 183 26.74 -9.63 19.09
CA ASP A 183 28.13 -9.79 19.52
C ASP A 183 28.86 -8.45 19.59
N SER A 184 29.34 -8.09 20.79
CA SER A 184 30.01 -6.82 21.03
C SER A 184 31.28 -6.60 20.19
N THR A 185 31.99 -7.67 19.81
CA THR A 185 33.19 -7.54 18.97
C THR A 185 32.79 -7.17 17.55
N LYS A 186 31.74 -7.81 17.01
CA LYS A 186 31.21 -7.49 15.68
C LYS A 186 30.52 -6.11 15.63
N GLN A 187 29.90 -5.67 16.73
CA GLN A 187 29.37 -4.31 16.86
C GLN A 187 30.47 -3.26 16.68
N LEU A 188 31.62 -3.42 17.35
CA LEU A 188 32.78 -2.52 17.17
C LEU A 188 33.29 -2.52 15.72
N ILE A 189 33.24 -3.65 15.03
CA ILE A 189 33.60 -3.74 13.61
C ILE A 189 32.61 -2.94 12.76
N LEU A 190 31.29 -3.09 12.99
CA LEU A 190 30.27 -2.32 12.28
C LEU A 190 30.44 -0.81 12.50
N GLU A 191 30.65 -0.39 13.75
CA GLU A 191 30.90 1.02 14.09
C GLU A 191 32.14 1.57 13.38
N SER A 192 33.23 0.81 13.31
CA SER A 192 34.44 1.21 12.57
C SER A 192 34.21 1.40 11.07
N GLN A 193 33.14 0.79 10.53
CA GLN A 193 32.71 0.91 9.13
C GLN A 193 31.60 1.96 8.94
N ASN A 194 31.28 2.76 9.98
CA ASN A 194 30.13 3.67 10.02
C ASN A 194 28.79 2.97 9.75
N LYS A 195 28.64 1.71 10.18
CA LYS A 195 27.39 0.95 10.10
C LYS A 195 26.75 0.86 11.47
N SER A 196 25.46 1.13 11.51
CA SER A 196 24.63 0.96 12.70
C SER A 196 24.28 -0.52 12.92
N TYR A 197 24.05 -0.90 14.17
CA TYR A 197 23.53 -2.21 14.53
C TYR A 197 22.22 -2.11 15.32
N ILE A 198 21.50 -3.22 15.39
CA ILE A 198 20.20 -3.36 16.06
C ILE A 198 20.12 -4.73 16.74
N TYR A 199 19.50 -4.79 17.91
CA TYR A 199 19.24 -6.05 18.62
C TYR A 199 18.12 -5.91 19.65
N ASN A 200 17.60 -7.03 20.16
CA ASN A 200 16.54 -7.05 21.15
C ASN A 200 16.96 -6.36 22.45
N GLY A 201 16.22 -5.33 22.85
CA GLY A 201 16.54 -4.50 24.02
C GLY A 201 17.48 -3.31 23.73
N HIS A 202 17.91 -3.13 22.48
CA HIS A 202 18.64 -1.93 22.05
C HIS A 202 17.68 -0.80 21.66
N LYS A 203 18.06 0.47 21.88
CA LYS A 203 17.24 1.64 21.50
C LYS A 203 16.89 1.66 20.00
N ASN A 204 17.78 1.17 19.13
CA ASN A 204 17.52 1.11 17.69
C ASN A 204 16.40 0.11 17.32
N ALA A 205 16.05 -0.82 18.22
CA ALA A 205 14.93 -1.74 18.03
C ALA A 205 13.57 -1.12 18.39
N GLU A 206 13.55 0.04 19.05
CA GLU A 206 12.32 0.76 19.35
C GLU A 206 11.65 1.29 18.06
N LEU A 207 10.32 1.21 17.99
CA LEU A 207 9.53 1.63 16.82
C LEU A 207 9.86 3.06 16.37
N LEU A 208 9.97 4.01 17.29
CA LEU A 208 10.30 5.40 16.96
C LEU A 208 11.69 5.51 16.31
N SER A 209 12.66 4.71 16.75
CA SER A 209 14.00 4.68 16.15
C SER A 209 13.97 4.11 14.72
N ILE A 210 13.19 3.06 14.47
CA ILE A 210 13.03 2.46 13.14
C ILE A 210 12.29 3.43 12.20
N VAL A 211 11.22 4.09 12.69
CA VAL A 211 10.52 5.13 11.94
C VAL A 211 11.46 6.28 11.62
N ASN A 212 12.25 6.75 12.59
CA ASN A 212 13.20 7.85 12.37
C ASN A 212 14.34 7.49 11.42
N PHE A 213 14.83 6.25 11.45
CA PHE A 213 15.78 5.76 10.45
C PHE A 213 15.21 5.92 9.04
N TRP A 214 14.01 5.39 8.79
CA TRP A 214 13.39 5.45 7.46
C TRP A 214 13.01 6.87 7.05
N LEU A 215 12.50 7.68 7.98
CA LEU A 215 12.16 9.08 7.71
C LEU A 215 13.41 9.89 7.36
N GLU A 216 14.53 9.66 8.05
CA GLU A 216 15.80 10.32 7.79
C GLU A 216 16.40 9.89 6.46
N GLU A 217 16.42 8.59 6.16
CA GLU A 217 16.90 8.08 4.87
C GLU A 217 16.09 8.62 3.69
N PHE A 218 14.77 8.83 3.85
CA PHE A 218 13.93 9.39 2.80
C PHE A 218 13.97 10.91 2.71
N THR A 219 14.08 11.63 3.82
CA THR A 219 13.80 13.08 3.83
C THR A 219 14.93 13.92 4.44
N GLY A 220 15.85 13.27 5.14
CA GLY A 220 16.84 13.90 6.00
C GLY A 220 16.26 14.49 7.29
N TYR A 221 15.03 14.14 7.65
CA TYR A 221 14.40 14.56 8.90
C TYR A 221 14.14 13.38 9.82
N THR A 222 14.26 13.60 11.13
CA THR A 222 13.67 12.74 12.17
C THR A 222 12.48 13.45 12.80
N VAL A 223 11.59 12.72 13.46
CA VAL A 223 10.45 13.25 14.20
C VAL A 223 10.58 12.96 15.70
N GLU A 224 10.17 13.94 16.50
CA GLU A 224 9.95 13.82 17.94
C GLU A 224 8.49 14.11 18.23
N ILE A 225 7.88 13.34 19.12
CA ILE A 225 6.48 13.51 19.52
C ILE A 225 6.44 13.97 20.98
N GLU A 226 5.78 15.10 21.21
CA GLU A 226 5.62 15.71 22.53
C GLU A 226 4.15 15.65 22.95
N GLU A 227 3.87 15.15 24.15
CA GLU A 227 2.54 15.24 24.75
C GLU A 227 2.36 16.64 25.35
N ILE A 228 1.48 17.45 24.74
CA ILE A 228 1.16 18.79 25.24
C ILE A 228 0.08 18.73 26.32
N SER A 229 -0.85 17.79 26.18
CA SER A 229 -1.89 17.52 27.18
C SER A 229 -2.30 16.06 27.12
N THR A 230 -3.12 15.62 28.08
CA THR A 230 -3.67 14.26 28.13
C THR A 230 -4.46 13.85 26.89
N GLN A 231 -4.80 14.79 26.01
CA GLN A 231 -5.58 14.57 24.78
C GLN A 231 -4.85 15.01 23.52
N LEU A 232 -3.72 15.72 23.60
CA LEU A 232 -3.08 16.33 22.43
C LEU A 232 -1.59 16.03 22.38
N LEU A 233 -1.17 15.64 21.17
CA LEU A 233 0.23 15.48 20.78
C LEU A 233 0.62 16.61 19.83
N ASN A 234 1.90 16.98 19.89
CA ASN A 234 2.56 17.76 18.86
C ASN A 234 3.78 17.02 18.36
N ILE A 235 4.23 17.38 17.16
CA ILE A 235 5.43 16.82 16.56
C ILE A 235 6.40 17.92 16.21
N LYS A 236 7.68 17.65 16.38
CA LYS A 236 8.77 18.49 15.89
C LYS A 236 9.65 17.66 14.97
N TYR A 237 10.07 18.27 13.89
CA TYR A 237 11.02 17.65 12.98
C TYR A 237 12.42 18.16 13.27
N ARG A 238 13.41 17.29 13.14
CA ARG A 238 14.82 17.62 13.34
C ARG A 238 15.60 17.28 12.08
N LYS A 239 16.48 18.17 11.64
CA LYS A 239 17.42 17.96 10.53
C LYS A 239 18.78 18.54 10.88
N GLY A 240 19.78 17.67 11.03
CA GLY A 240 21.03 18.02 11.72
C GLY A 240 20.71 18.53 13.12
N ASP A 241 21.24 19.70 13.48
CA ASP A 241 21.07 20.30 14.81
C ASP A 241 19.86 21.25 14.92
N LYS A 242 19.03 21.35 13.87
CA LYS A 242 17.90 22.29 13.83
C LYS A 242 16.56 21.61 13.96
N PHE A 243 15.67 22.23 14.73
CA PHE A 243 14.27 21.84 14.87
C PHE A 243 13.37 22.70 13.99
N TYR A 244 12.33 22.08 13.45
CA TYR A 244 11.37 22.67 12.55
C TYR A 244 9.95 22.28 12.99
N GLU A 245 9.08 23.29 13.02
CA GLU A 245 7.64 23.06 13.14
C GLU A 245 7.12 22.38 11.86
N PRO A 246 6.08 21.54 11.95
CA PRO A 246 5.53 20.83 10.80
C PRO A 246 5.09 21.74 9.65
N GLN A 247 4.61 22.95 9.97
CA GLN A 247 4.18 23.95 8.99
C GLN A 247 5.33 24.51 8.15
N HIS A 248 6.58 24.36 8.59
CA HIS A 248 7.77 24.95 7.96
C HIS A 248 8.59 23.95 7.14
N ILE A 249 8.09 22.74 6.94
CA ILE A 249 8.73 21.72 6.12
C ILE A 249 7.86 21.33 4.92
N GLY A 250 8.46 20.65 3.94
CA GLY A 250 7.71 20.15 2.79
C GLY A 250 6.62 19.15 3.21
N THR A 251 5.41 19.30 2.67
CA THR A 251 4.25 18.45 2.97
C THR A 251 4.52 16.95 2.82
N GLY A 252 5.39 16.59 1.87
CA GLY A 252 5.84 15.22 1.62
C GLY A 252 6.48 14.54 2.83
N VAL A 253 7.13 15.26 3.75
CA VAL A 253 7.78 14.66 4.93
C VAL A 253 6.76 14.03 5.88
N THR A 254 5.71 14.79 6.23
CA THR A 254 4.61 14.28 7.08
C THR A 254 3.84 13.16 6.38
N PHE A 255 3.66 13.26 5.06
CA PHE A 255 3.01 12.21 4.26
C PHE A 255 3.82 10.91 4.27
N ILE A 256 5.15 10.96 4.22
CA ILE A 256 6.01 9.79 4.40
C ILE A 256 5.88 9.26 5.82
N LEU A 257 5.96 10.11 6.84
CA LEU A 257 5.82 9.69 8.23
C LEU A 257 4.55 8.86 8.46
N PHE A 258 3.40 9.30 7.95
CA PHE A 258 2.15 8.55 8.08
C PHE A 258 2.19 7.18 7.41
N GLN A 259 2.81 7.08 6.23
CA GLN A 259 2.98 5.79 5.55
C GLN A 259 3.92 4.86 6.33
N LEU A 260 5.04 5.38 6.84
CA LEU A 260 5.97 4.63 7.67
C LEU A 260 5.28 4.08 8.92
N VAL A 261 4.52 4.92 9.63
CA VAL A 261 3.81 4.50 10.84
C VAL A 261 2.72 3.48 10.52
N ALA A 262 1.94 3.69 9.45
CA ALA A 262 0.90 2.75 9.04
C ALA A 262 1.47 1.35 8.75
N LEU A 263 2.65 1.26 8.16
CA LEU A 263 3.30 -0.02 7.84
C LEU A 263 4.03 -0.64 9.03
N LEU A 264 4.82 0.13 9.77
CA LEU A 264 5.69 -0.35 10.85
C LEU A 264 4.92 -0.62 12.15
N ALA A 265 3.87 0.15 12.44
CA ALA A 265 3.10 0.01 13.69
C ALA A 265 1.90 -0.94 13.56
N SER A 266 1.53 -1.33 12.33
CA SER A 266 0.50 -2.35 12.09
C SER A 266 0.98 -3.71 12.58
N PRO A 267 0.10 -4.57 13.12
CA PRO A 267 0.47 -5.94 13.50
C PRO A 267 1.01 -6.76 12.33
N GLU A 268 1.59 -7.91 12.66
CA GLU A 268 1.97 -8.91 11.66
C GLU A 268 0.76 -9.49 10.95
N GLU A 269 0.99 -10.14 9.82
CA GLU A 269 -0.05 -10.76 8.98
C GLU A 269 -1.24 -9.84 8.65
N THR A 270 -0.98 -8.54 8.57
CA THR A 270 -1.99 -7.53 8.23
C THR A 270 -1.96 -7.24 6.73
N ILE A 271 -3.14 -7.03 6.15
CA ILE A 271 -3.31 -6.47 4.82
C ILE A 271 -3.22 -4.96 4.92
N VAL A 272 -2.25 -4.37 4.25
CA VAL A 272 -2.01 -2.92 4.26
C VAL A 272 -2.33 -2.36 2.88
N ILE A 273 -3.28 -1.44 2.81
CA ILE A 273 -3.69 -0.80 1.57
C ILE A 273 -3.32 0.67 1.61
N ILE A 274 -2.61 1.15 0.59
CA ILE A 274 -2.17 2.55 0.46
C ILE A 274 -2.61 3.06 -0.91
N GLU A 275 -3.41 4.13 -0.92
CA GLU A 275 -3.78 4.85 -2.15
C GLU A 275 -2.88 6.06 -2.38
N ASN A 276 -2.51 6.27 -3.65
CA ASN A 276 -1.70 7.38 -4.13
C ASN A 276 -0.51 7.74 -3.21
N PRO A 277 0.39 6.80 -2.87
CA PRO A 277 1.53 7.08 -2.00
C PRO A 277 2.42 8.22 -2.51
N GLU A 278 2.42 8.47 -3.82
CA GLU A 278 3.23 9.47 -4.52
C GLU A 278 2.84 10.94 -4.24
N ILE A 279 1.68 11.20 -3.65
CA ILE A 279 1.19 12.57 -3.43
C ILE A 279 2.19 13.37 -2.60
N HIS A 280 2.54 14.56 -3.09
CA HIS A 280 3.53 15.48 -2.51
C HIS A 280 4.98 14.97 -2.47
N LEU A 281 5.31 13.87 -3.16
CA LEU A 281 6.65 13.30 -3.18
C LEU A 281 7.42 13.63 -4.45
N HIS A 282 8.71 13.88 -4.30
CA HIS A 282 9.64 13.95 -5.43
C HIS A 282 9.79 12.57 -6.10
N PRO A 283 9.93 12.48 -7.44
CA PRO A 283 10.17 11.24 -8.19
C PRO A 283 11.14 10.23 -7.57
N SER A 284 12.29 10.70 -7.08
CA SER A 284 13.30 9.84 -6.45
C SER A 284 12.77 9.17 -5.18
N LEU A 285 11.93 9.86 -4.40
CA LEU A 285 11.33 9.31 -3.19
C LEU A 285 10.23 8.30 -3.52
N GLN A 286 9.48 8.52 -4.60
CA GLN A 286 8.50 7.55 -5.09
C GLN A 286 9.17 6.21 -5.43
N SER A 287 10.34 6.28 -6.08
CA SER A 287 11.17 5.09 -6.38
C SER A 287 11.67 4.40 -5.11
N ASN A 288 12.24 5.16 -4.18
CA ASN A 288 12.79 4.61 -2.93
C ASN A 288 11.72 3.98 -2.04
N LEU A 289 10.52 4.58 -2.00
CA LEU A 289 9.39 4.08 -1.25
C LEU A 289 8.94 2.68 -1.73
N MET A 290 9.06 2.41 -3.02
CA MET A 290 8.73 1.10 -3.59
C MET A 290 9.68 -0.01 -3.08
N TYR A 291 10.98 0.27 -2.92
CA TYR A 291 11.91 -0.67 -2.28
C TYR A 291 11.59 -0.91 -0.80
N PHE A 292 11.09 0.12 -0.10
CA PHE A 292 10.64 -0.04 1.28
C PHE A 292 9.35 -0.87 1.37
N TYR A 293 8.41 -0.73 0.46
CA TYR A 293 7.25 -1.64 0.40
C TYR A 293 7.68 -3.08 0.12
N GLN A 294 8.67 -3.29 -0.74
CA GLN A 294 9.24 -4.63 -0.93
C GLN A 294 9.82 -5.19 0.37
N TRP A 295 10.59 -4.40 1.11
CA TRP A 295 11.13 -4.81 2.41
C TRP A 295 10.05 -5.09 3.46
N ILE A 296 9.01 -4.27 3.55
CA ILE A 296 7.90 -4.55 4.47
C ILE A 296 7.09 -5.78 4.02
N SER A 297 7.01 -6.09 2.73
CA SER A 297 6.29 -7.29 2.26
C SER A 297 6.96 -8.59 2.70
N GLU A 298 8.26 -8.58 2.99
CA GLU A 298 9.02 -9.70 3.55
C GLU A 298 8.68 -9.96 5.03
N SER A 299 8.01 -9.03 5.70
CA SER A 299 7.61 -9.09 7.11
C SER A 299 6.34 -9.94 7.35
N GLY A 300 5.87 -10.69 6.34
CA GLY A 300 4.58 -11.38 6.36
C GLY A 300 3.34 -10.49 6.12
N ARG A 301 3.49 -9.17 5.98
CA ARG A 301 2.39 -8.25 5.63
C ARG A 301 2.06 -8.36 4.13
N GLN A 302 0.78 -8.29 3.78
CA GLN A 302 0.35 -8.24 2.38
C GLN A 302 0.03 -6.80 2.00
N ILE A 303 0.74 -6.24 1.03
CA ILE A 303 0.70 -4.82 0.70
C ILE A 303 -0.02 -4.62 -0.63
N PHE A 304 -0.93 -3.66 -0.67
CA PHE A 304 -1.62 -3.19 -1.86
C PHE A 304 -1.36 -1.70 -2.03
N VAL A 305 -0.80 -1.32 -3.17
CA VAL A 305 -0.49 0.07 -3.51
C VAL A 305 -1.26 0.43 -4.77
N GLU A 306 -2.20 1.34 -4.65
CA GLU A 306 -2.85 1.96 -5.81
C GLU A 306 -2.06 3.24 -6.18
N THR A 307 -1.67 3.37 -7.44
CA THR A 307 -0.78 4.46 -7.86
C THR A 307 -0.98 4.91 -9.31
N HIS A 308 -0.70 6.20 -9.52
CA HIS A 308 -0.59 6.83 -10.83
C HIS A 308 0.86 7.22 -11.17
N SER A 309 1.84 6.73 -10.39
CA SER A 309 3.26 7.03 -10.57
C SER A 309 3.95 6.05 -11.50
N ASP A 310 4.52 6.55 -12.60
CA ASP A 310 5.43 5.81 -13.47
C ASP A 310 6.73 5.44 -12.74
N HIS A 311 7.19 6.24 -11.79
CA HIS A 311 8.36 5.93 -10.96
C HIS A 311 8.12 4.70 -10.06
N ILE A 312 6.96 4.58 -9.42
CA ILE A 312 6.58 3.39 -8.64
C ILE A 312 6.47 2.17 -9.57
N PHE A 313 5.82 2.34 -10.73
CA PHE A 313 5.73 1.27 -11.74
C PHE A 313 7.10 0.82 -12.26
N ASN A 314 8.05 1.74 -12.46
CA ASN A 314 9.37 1.39 -12.95
C ASN A 314 10.15 0.55 -11.94
N VAL A 315 10.07 0.87 -10.65
CA VAL A 315 10.71 0.05 -9.61
C VAL A 315 9.97 -1.26 -9.37
N SER A 316 8.64 -1.30 -9.49
CA SER A 316 7.89 -2.56 -9.35
C SER A 316 8.26 -3.57 -10.44
N LYS A 317 8.57 -3.12 -11.67
CA LYS A 317 9.13 -3.99 -12.72
C LYS A 317 10.47 -4.61 -12.32
N ILE A 318 11.38 -3.83 -11.72
CA ILE A 318 12.68 -4.31 -11.25
C ILE A 318 12.47 -5.40 -10.17
N ILE A 319 11.57 -5.13 -9.23
CA ILE A 319 11.23 -6.06 -8.15
C ILE A 319 10.61 -7.35 -8.71
N LYS A 320 9.65 -7.25 -9.62
CA LYS A 320 9.00 -8.41 -10.25
C LYS A 320 9.99 -9.25 -11.06
N ALA A 321 10.93 -8.63 -11.77
CA ALA A 321 11.93 -9.33 -12.58
C ALA A 321 12.94 -10.11 -11.72
N ASP A 322 13.35 -9.58 -10.56
CA ASP A 322 14.21 -10.32 -9.63
C ASP A 322 13.36 -11.22 -8.71
N LYS A 323 13.03 -12.43 -9.18
CA LYS A 323 12.27 -13.45 -8.43
C LYS A 323 12.87 -13.83 -7.06
N ARG A 324 14.10 -13.40 -6.78
CA ARG A 324 14.80 -13.59 -5.49
C ARG A 324 14.61 -12.41 -4.52
N ARG A 325 13.91 -11.33 -4.90
CA ARG A 325 13.63 -10.16 -4.05
C ARG A 325 12.29 -10.29 -3.33
N SER A 326 11.20 -10.45 -4.07
CA SER A 326 9.87 -10.62 -3.45
C SER A 326 8.86 -11.14 -4.45
N ASP A 327 7.81 -11.76 -3.93
CA ASP A 327 6.61 -12.09 -4.70
C ASP A 327 5.78 -10.81 -4.97
N CYS A 328 5.79 -10.35 -6.22
CA CYS A 328 5.20 -9.06 -6.62
C CYS A 328 4.32 -9.19 -7.88
N THR A 329 3.11 -8.63 -7.78
CA THR A 329 2.11 -8.57 -8.85
C THR A 329 1.90 -7.12 -9.23
N ILE A 330 1.90 -6.84 -10.54
CA ILE A 330 1.57 -5.53 -11.09
C ILE A 330 0.28 -5.72 -11.88
N LEU A 331 -0.77 -5.03 -11.48
CA LEU A 331 -2.11 -5.12 -12.03
C LEU A 331 -2.41 -3.83 -12.79
N PHE A 332 -2.80 -3.94 -14.06
CA PHE A 332 -3.27 -2.84 -14.88
C PHE A 332 -4.75 -2.98 -15.17
N SER A 333 -5.53 -1.99 -14.75
CA SER A 333 -6.98 -1.95 -14.92
C SER A 333 -7.36 -1.01 -16.06
N GLN A 334 -8.28 -1.45 -16.92
CA GLN A 334 -8.88 -0.63 -17.97
C GLN A 334 -10.36 -1.02 -18.20
N LEU A 335 -11.15 -0.11 -18.78
CA LEU A 335 -12.49 -0.42 -19.25
C LEU A 335 -12.41 -0.97 -20.68
N THR A 336 -12.99 -2.14 -20.90
CA THR A 336 -13.03 -2.81 -22.20
C THR A 336 -14.48 -3.07 -22.60
N GLN A 337 -14.83 -2.80 -23.86
CA GLN A 337 -16.10 -3.23 -24.44
C GLN A 337 -15.98 -4.71 -24.83
N LYS A 338 -16.84 -5.56 -24.26
CA LYS A 338 -16.83 -7.01 -24.48
C LYS A 338 -18.17 -7.48 -25.03
N GLN A 339 -18.11 -8.42 -25.97
CA GLN A 339 -19.28 -9.15 -26.43
C GLN A 339 -19.53 -10.32 -25.49
N ASP A 340 -20.66 -10.29 -24.80
CA ASP A 340 -21.19 -11.39 -24.00
C ASP A 340 -22.35 -12.07 -24.75
N ILE A 341 -22.48 -13.38 -24.55
CA ILE A 341 -23.48 -14.21 -25.23
C ILE A 341 -24.89 -13.89 -24.74
N GLU A 342 -25.05 -13.64 -23.44
CA GLU A 342 -26.35 -13.39 -22.81
C GLU A 342 -26.68 -11.90 -22.76
N LEU A 343 -25.67 -11.06 -22.52
CA LEU A 343 -25.84 -9.64 -22.22
C LEU A 343 -25.63 -8.73 -23.43
N GLY A 344 -25.10 -9.26 -24.54
CA GLY A 344 -24.72 -8.46 -25.70
C GLY A 344 -23.42 -7.67 -25.46
N GLU A 345 -23.32 -6.46 -25.99
CA GLU A 345 -22.16 -5.61 -25.74
C GLU A 345 -22.23 -4.99 -24.34
N VAL A 346 -21.19 -5.24 -23.53
CA VAL A 346 -21.08 -4.75 -22.16
C VAL A 346 -19.75 -4.05 -21.96
N LEU A 347 -19.78 -2.88 -21.33
CA LEU A 347 -18.58 -2.20 -20.88
C LEU A 347 -18.20 -2.73 -19.48
N SER A 348 -17.07 -3.42 -19.38
CA SER A 348 -16.61 -4.02 -18.12
C SER A 348 -15.16 -3.66 -17.84
N THR A 349 -14.82 -3.50 -16.56
CA THR A 349 -13.43 -3.50 -16.12
C THR A 349 -12.78 -4.82 -16.49
N GLU A 350 -11.56 -4.73 -16.99
CA GLU A 350 -10.62 -5.82 -17.13
C GLU A 350 -9.35 -5.49 -16.35
N VAL A 351 -8.77 -6.50 -15.72
CA VAL A 351 -7.54 -6.38 -14.94
C VAL A 351 -6.52 -7.34 -15.52
N PHE A 352 -5.41 -6.79 -16.01
CA PHE A 352 -4.29 -7.52 -16.57
C PHE A 352 -3.18 -7.61 -15.54
N GLU A 353 -2.59 -8.78 -15.37
CA GLU A 353 -1.27 -8.85 -14.74
C GLU A 353 -0.22 -8.45 -15.79
N ILE A 354 0.65 -7.50 -15.44
CA ILE A 354 1.79 -7.13 -16.29
C ILE A 354 2.85 -8.22 -16.18
N GLU A 355 3.18 -8.83 -17.32
CA GLU A 355 4.16 -9.90 -17.47
C GLU A 355 5.49 -9.34 -17.97
N ILE A 356 6.59 -9.89 -17.43
CA ILE A 356 7.96 -9.51 -17.76
C ILE A 356 8.70 -10.78 -18.17
N ASP A 357 9.37 -10.76 -19.32
CA ASP A 357 10.16 -11.88 -19.80
C ASP A 357 11.56 -11.96 -19.16
N ASP A 358 12.32 -13.01 -19.47
CA ASP A 358 13.67 -13.23 -18.93
C ASP A 358 14.70 -12.17 -19.39
N ARG A 359 14.36 -11.32 -20.36
CA ARG A 359 15.19 -10.19 -20.82
C ARG A 359 14.83 -8.88 -20.14
N GLY A 360 13.75 -8.85 -19.37
CA GLY A 360 13.22 -7.66 -18.70
C GLY A 360 12.25 -6.85 -19.56
N ASP A 361 11.83 -7.39 -20.72
CA ASP A 361 10.87 -6.74 -21.60
C ASP A 361 9.43 -7.03 -21.13
N LEU A 362 8.55 -6.04 -21.34
CA LEU A 362 7.11 -6.21 -21.08
C LEU A 362 6.50 -7.10 -22.17
N VAL A 363 5.93 -8.23 -21.76
CA VAL A 363 5.28 -9.17 -22.70
C VAL A 363 3.93 -8.62 -23.16
N ASN A 364 3.17 -8.04 -22.23
CA ASN A 364 1.92 -7.35 -22.50
C ASN A 364 2.06 -5.86 -22.20
N TYR A 365 1.72 -5.04 -23.20
CA TYR A 365 1.75 -3.58 -23.11
C TYR A 365 0.35 -3.04 -23.41
N PRO A 366 -0.55 -2.97 -22.42
CA PRO A 366 -1.88 -2.41 -22.62
C PRO A 366 -1.79 -0.90 -22.91
N ASP A 367 -2.65 -0.41 -23.78
CA ASP A 367 -2.75 1.02 -24.10
C ASP A 367 -3.00 1.84 -22.84
N GLY A 368 -2.27 2.96 -22.67
CA GLY A 368 -2.38 3.82 -21.50
C GLY A 368 -1.53 3.39 -20.30
N LEU A 369 -0.73 2.33 -20.40
CA LEU A 369 0.27 1.96 -19.38
C LEU A 369 1.48 2.90 -19.45
N PHE A 370 1.37 4.07 -18.80
CA PHE A 370 2.47 5.04 -18.64
C PHE A 370 3.17 5.44 -19.97
N ASP A 371 2.42 5.45 -21.07
CA ASP A 371 2.91 5.73 -22.44
C ASP A 371 2.91 7.22 -22.81
N GLN A 372 2.24 8.06 -22.00
CA GLN A 372 2.00 9.48 -22.30
C GLN A 372 3.29 10.27 -22.61
N TYR A 373 4.38 10.00 -21.89
CA TYR A 373 5.68 10.63 -22.15
C TYR A 373 6.18 10.34 -23.58
N SER A 374 6.10 9.07 -24.00
CA SER A 374 6.50 8.64 -25.35
C SER A 374 5.60 9.26 -26.42
N VAL A 375 4.29 9.28 -26.17
CA VAL A 375 3.29 9.88 -27.06
C VAL A 375 3.57 11.37 -27.27
N ASP A 376 3.83 12.12 -26.20
CA ASP A 376 4.04 13.57 -26.30
C ASP A 376 5.40 13.92 -26.91
N ASN A 377 6.44 13.15 -26.62
CA ASN A 377 7.74 13.30 -27.30
C ASN A 377 7.62 13.01 -28.80
N ALA A 378 6.89 11.96 -29.19
CA ALA A 378 6.66 11.67 -30.60
C ALA A 378 5.97 12.84 -31.32
N LYS A 379 4.96 13.46 -30.69
CA LYS A 379 4.31 14.67 -31.21
C LYS A 379 5.27 15.86 -31.32
N PHE A 380 6.10 16.07 -30.29
CA PHE A 380 7.08 17.16 -30.29
C PHE A 380 8.08 17.01 -31.44
N TYR A 381 8.67 15.83 -31.60
CA TYR A 381 9.62 15.58 -32.69
C TYR A 381 8.95 15.70 -34.05
N HIS A 382 7.73 15.16 -34.22
CA HIS A 382 6.97 15.35 -35.46
C HIS A 382 6.80 16.83 -35.80
N LEU A 383 6.43 17.68 -34.83
CA LEU A 383 6.25 19.11 -35.04
C LEU A 383 7.55 19.82 -35.46
N ILE A 384 8.69 19.43 -34.88
CA ILE A 384 9.99 20.02 -35.19
C ILE A 384 10.45 19.61 -36.59
N PHE A 385 10.33 18.33 -36.94
CA PHE A 385 10.80 17.82 -38.24
C PHE A 385 9.87 18.16 -39.40
N SER A 386 8.56 18.31 -39.18
CA SER A 386 7.62 18.74 -40.23
C SER A 386 7.67 20.25 -40.56
N ARG A 387 8.48 21.04 -39.83
CA ARG A 387 8.76 22.45 -40.13
C ARG A 387 10.07 22.65 -40.92
N GLY A 388 10.81 21.56 -41.16
CA GLY A 388 12.09 21.55 -41.85
C GLY A 388 12.00 21.39 -43.37
N ASP A 389 10.79 21.18 -43.90
CA ASP A 389 10.43 21.21 -45.33
C ASP A 389 9.59 22.47 -45.62
#